data_AF-A0A519IY83-F1
#
_entry.id   AF-A0A519IY83-F1
#
_cell.length_a   1.000
_cell.length_b   1.000
_cell.length_c   1.000
_cell.angle_alpha   90.00
_cell.angle_beta   90.00
_cell.angle_gamma   90.00
#
_symmetry.space_group_name_H-M   'P 1'
#
loop_
_entity.id
_entity.type
_entity.pdbx_description
1 polymer ?
#
loop_
_entity_poly.entity_id
_entity_poly.type
_entity_poly.pdbx_seq_one_letter_code
_entity_poly.pdbx_strand_id
1 'polypeptide(L)'
;MINLTIIPNRSGGYRVSDEGLGRTAILDEGVHHMRPGDRRRAEAIAEQSGLRFEGDAFVVEDVGAHNLATAIALVAEASRAWATQMLERSARNRERALFDAVKEKLERAYSTPMVQSKVAVLGASSSQYDFDFGVKLSDGRLALFEIISPAPPSVAFAHTKFSDVQRAQPEWPREAVVENLSDWPSESLALISQVTSHVRPASADWKDLPQMAA
;
A
#
# COMPACT_ATOMS: atom_id res chain seq x y z
N MET A 1 18.97 8.77 5.11
CA MET A 1 19.99 9.16 6.12
C MET A 1 19.22 9.73 7.31
N ILE A 2 19.38 9.19 8.51
CA ILE A 2 18.71 9.72 9.71
C ILE A 2 19.68 10.69 10.39
N ASN A 3 19.35 11.97 10.44
CA ASN A 3 20.16 12.98 11.13
C ASN A 3 19.77 13.02 12.60
N LEU A 4 20.65 12.54 13.47
CA LEU A 4 20.42 12.61 14.92
C LEU A 4 21.01 13.89 15.50
N THR A 5 20.32 14.45 16.48
CA THR A 5 20.80 15.59 17.26
C THR A 5 21.40 15.10 18.56
N ILE A 6 22.64 15.49 18.82
CA ILE A 6 23.40 15.15 20.02
C ILE A 6 23.73 16.46 20.75
N ILE A 7 23.21 16.62 21.96
CA ILE A 7 23.39 17.83 22.77
C ILE A 7 24.11 17.44 24.06
N PRO A 8 25.30 17.99 24.36
CA PRO A 8 25.92 17.80 25.67
C PRO A 8 25.08 18.47 26.75
N ASN A 9 24.89 17.80 27.89
CA ASN A 9 24.19 18.37 29.04
C ASN A 9 25.21 18.97 30.05
N ARG A 10 24.70 19.69 31.06
CA ARG A 10 25.55 20.34 32.08
C ARG A 10 26.22 19.35 33.04
N SER A 11 25.76 18.10 33.11
CA SER A 11 26.29 17.04 33.96
C SER A 11 27.41 16.22 33.30
N GLY A 12 27.80 16.55 32.06
CA GLY A 12 28.86 15.85 31.32
C GLY A 12 28.39 14.62 30.54
N GLY A 13 27.08 14.38 30.47
CA GLY A 13 26.44 13.41 29.58
C GLY A 13 25.90 14.05 28.30
N TYR A 14 25.15 13.26 27.53
CA TYR A 14 24.58 13.65 26.26
C TYR A 14 23.07 13.35 26.21
N ARG A 15 22.32 14.25 25.58
CA ARG A 15 20.97 13.97 25.06
C ARG A 15 21.09 13.58 23.60
N VAL A 16 20.45 12.48 23.22
CA VAL A 16 20.35 12.02 21.83
C VAL A 16 18.88 12.01 21.43
N SER A 17 18.58 12.57 20.27
CA SER A 17 17.21 12.76 19.78
C SER A 17 17.17 12.61 18.26
N ASP A 18 16.09 12.04 17.73
CA ASP A 18 15.82 12.07 16.28
C ASP A 18 15.13 13.37 15.84
N GLU A 19 14.80 14.27 16.77
CA GLU A 19 14.07 15.54 16.52
C GLU A 19 12.82 15.35 15.63
N GLY A 20 12.16 14.20 15.76
CA GLY A 20 10.95 13.88 15.02
C GLY A 20 11.18 13.50 13.55
N LEU A 21 12.40 13.15 13.14
CA LEU A 21 12.67 12.70 11.78
C LEU A 21 11.84 11.48 11.36
N GLY A 22 11.54 10.57 12.29
CA GLY A 22 10.64 9.46 12.00
C GLY A 22 9.27 9.95 11.55
N ARG A 23 8.75 10.99 12.20
CA ARG A 23 7.50 11.66 11.82
C ARG A 23 7.63 12.39 10.49
N THR A 24 8.73 13.09 10.25
CA THR A 24 8.96 13.79 8.97
C THR A 24 8.96 12.81 7.80
N ALA A 25 9.66 11.67 7.92
CA ALA A 25 9.63 10.63 6.89
C ALA A 25 8.22 10.09 6.63
N ILE A 26 7.41 9.91 7.67
CA ILE A 26 6.00 9.51 7.55
C ILE A 26 5.18 10.58 6.78
N LEU A 27 5.41 11.86 7.06
CA LEU A 27 4.71 12.98 6.42
C LEU A 27 5.10 13.15 4.95
N ASP A 28 6.38 13.00 4.62
CA ASP A 28 6.91 13.13 3.26
C ASP A 28 6.30 12.07 2.33
N GLU A 29 5.94 10.90 2.88
CA GLU A 29 5.23 9.82 2.20
C GLU A 29 3.70 9.99 2.22
N GLY A 30 3.20 11.18 2.56
CA GLY A 30 1.79 11.54 2.44
C GLY A 30 0.89 11.12 3.60
N VAL A 31 1.44 10.62 4.71
CA VAL A 31 0.65 10.23 5.89
C VAL A 31 0.46 11.44 6.82
N HIS A 32 -0.40 12.36 6.41
CA HIS A 32 -0.56 13.67 7.08
C HIS A 32 -1.26 13.65 8.44
N HIS A 33 -1.93 12.56 8.80
CA HIS A 33 -2.73 12.48 10.02
C HIS A 33 -2.32 11.30 10.90
N MET A 34 -1.67 11.60 12.03
CA MET A 34 -1.39 10.62 13.07
C MET A 34 -2.62 10.40 13.94
N ARG A 35 -3.03 9.15 14.07
CA ARG A 35 -4.11 8.76 14.98
C ARG A 35 -3.56 8.56 16.40
N PRO A 36 -4.39 8.63 17.45
CA PRO A 36 -3.95 8.32 18.82
C PRO A 36 -3.29 6.95 18.96
N GLY A 37 -3.68 5.97 18.13
CA GLY A 37 -3.03 4.67 18.12
C GLY A 37 -1.63 4.67 17.50
N ASP A 38 -1.28 5.64 16.65
CA ASP A 38 0.03 5.75 16.00
C ASP A 38 1.09 6.24 17.00
N ARG A 39 0.71 7.21 17.85
CA ARG A 39 1.53 7.63 19.00
C ARG A 39 1.77 6.50 20.00
N ARG A 40 0.74 5.75 20.38
CA ARG A 40 0.88 4.60 21.30
C ARG A 40 1.86 3.54 20.80
N ARG A 41 2.01 3.38 19.48
CA ARG A 41 3.03 2.47 18.91
C ARG A 41 4.43 3.02 19.08
N ALA A 42 4.64 4.31 18.85
CA ALA A 42 5.93 4.95 19.09
C ALA A 42 6.33 4.85 20.58
N GLU A 43 5.39 5.08 21.48
CA GLU A 43 5.58 4.90 22.93
C GLU A 43 5.98 3.46 23.28
N ALA A 44 5.33 2.45 22.69
CA ALA A 44 5.68 1.05 22.90
C ALA A 44 7.09 0.69 22.35
N ILE A 45 7.48 1.24 21.20
CA ILE A 45 8.83 1.07 20.64
C ILE A 45 9.87 1.73 21.55
N ALA A 46 9.57 2.92 22.06
CA ALA A 46 10.45 3.64 22.97
C ALA A 46 10.65 2.84 24.27
N GLU A 47 9.57 2.36 24.88
CA GLU A 47 9.60 1.54 26.09
C GLU A 47 10.45 0.27 25.91
N GLN A 48 10.25 -0.47 24.81
CA GLN A 48 11.03 -1.67 24.50
C GLN A 48 12.53 -1.39 24.30
N SER A 49 12.87 -0.16 23.89
CA SER A 49 14.24 0.24 23.60
C SER A 49 14.90 1.02 24.74
N GLY A 50 14.21 1.20 25.88
CA GLY A 50 14.70 2.03 26.99
C GLY A 50 14.81 3.52 26.66
N LEU A 51 13.99 4.00 25.72
CA LEU A 51 13.93 5.39 25.25
C LEU A 51 12.65 6.05 25.77
N ARG A 52 12.55 7.36 25.56
CA ARG A 52 11.29 8.11 25.69
C ARG A 52 10.79 8.53 24.32
N PHE A 53 9.46 8.64 24.17
CA PHE A 53 8.83 9.27 23.02
C PHE A 53 8.16 10.56 23.47
N GLU A 54 8.70 11.71 23.04
CA GLU A 54 8.28 13.03 23.49
C GLU A 54 8.27 14.01 22.32
N GLY A 55 7.23 14.83 22.19
CA GLY A 55 7.15 15.82 21.11
C GLY A 55 7.22 15.22 19.70
N ASP A 56 6.74 13.98 19.54
CA ASP A 56 6.87 13.15 18.34
C ASP A 56 8.31 12.74 17.96
N ALA A 57 9.24 12.80 18.92
CA ALA A 57 10.64 12.41 18.76
C ALA A 57 11.01 11.27 19.72
N PHE A 58 11.95 10.42 19.29
CA PHE A 58 12.62 9.46 20.16
C PHE A 58 13.81 10.13 20.84
N VAL A 59 13.87 10.03 22.17
CA VAL A 59 14.84 10.74 23.01
C VAL A 59 15.43 9.83 24.07
N VAL A 60 16.72 9.99 24.32
CA VAL A 60 17.41 9.48 25.51
C VAL A 60 18.27 10.60 26.11
N GLU A 61 18.28 10.68 27.43
CA GLU A 61 18.99 11.72 28.21
C GLU A 61 20.10 11.11 29.06
N ASP A 62 20.99 11.98 29.55
CA ASP A 62 22.05 11.66 30.50
C ASP A 62 22.93 10.47 30.08
N VAL A 63 23.15 10.33 28.77
CA VAL A 63 23.98 9.27 28.21
C VAL A 63 25.45 9.59 28.45
N GLY A 64 26.18 8.73 29.16
CA GLY A 64 27.63 8.87 29.31
C GLY A 64 28.37 8.63 27.99
N ALA A 65 29.56 9.24 27.82
CA ALA A 65 30.35 9.15 26.59
C ALA A 65 30.58 7.71 26.10
N HIS A 66 30.77 6.75 27.02
CA HIS A 66 30.97 5.34 26.69
C HIS A 66 29.74 4.65 26.06
N ASN A 67 28.53 5.16 26.34
CA ASN A 67 27.27 4.61 25.84
C ASN A 67 26.69 5.43 24.68
N LEU A 68 27.35 6.52 24.28
CA LEU A 68 26.83 7.45 23.28
C LEU A 68 26.57 6.76 21.94
N ALA A 69 27.49 5.91 21.48
CA ALA A 69 27.33 5.17 20.23
C ALA A 69 26.08 4.25 20.27
N THR A 70 25.87 3.56 21.39
CA THR A 70 24.69 2.70 21.59
C THR A 70 23.41 3.51 21.63
N ALA A 71 23.38 4.64 22.33
CA ALA A 71 22.23 5.53 22.38
C ALA A 71 21.84 6.07 21.00
N ILE A 72 22.83 6.48 20.20
CA ILE A 72 22.65 6.90 18.80
C ILE A 72 22.00 5.76 17.99
N ALA A 73 22.52 4.54 18.10
CA ALA A 73 21.97 3.39 17.37
C ALA A 73 20.51 3.09 17.79
N LEU A 74 20.20 3.13 19.09
CA LEU A 74 18.86 2.86 19.60
C LEU A 74 17.85 3.91 19.12
N VAL A 75 18.19 5.21 19.20
CA VAL A 75 17.31 6.29 18.73
C VAL A 75 17.07 6.19 17.23
N ALA A 76 18.13 5.96 16.43
CA ALA A 76 17.99 5.79 14.99
C ALA A 76 17.11 4.59 14.63
N GLU A 77 17.29 3.46 15.30
CA GLU A 77 16.52 2.24 15.04
C GLU A 77 15.05 2.40 15.46
N ALA A 78 14.78 3.01 16.61
CA ALA A 78 13.42 3.28 17.05
C ALA A 78 12.67 4.20 16.08
N SER A 79 13.32 5.28 15.63
CA SER A 79 12.80 6.21 14.62
C SER A 79 12.49 5.50 13.30
N ARG A 80 13.44 4.70 12.79
CA ARG A 80 13.27 3.89 11.59
C ARG A 80 12.13 2.88 11.73
N ALA A 81 12.10 2.11 12.81
CA ALA A 81 11.12 1.05 13.04
C ALA A 81 9.70 1.63 13.10
N TRP A 82 9.52 2.76 13.77
CA TRP A 82 8.23 3.44 13.81
C TRP A 82 7.80 3.94 12.43
N ALA A 83 8.69 4.61 11.70
CA ALA A 83 8.41 5.08 10.34
C ALA A 83 7.99 3.92 9.42
N THR A 84 8.77 2.84 9.38
CA THR A 84 8.47 1.65 8.57
C THR A 84 7.10 1.07 8.91
N GLN A 85 6.80 0.85 10.21
CA GLN A 85 5.49 0.32 10.62
C GLN A 85 4.33 1.22 10.18
N MET A 86 4.54 2.54 10.17
CA MET A 86 3.51 3.50 9.79
C MET A 86 3.27 3.56 8.30
N LEU A 87 4.35 3.56 7.51
CA LEU A 87 4.26 3.51 6.06
C LEU A 87 3.57 2.23 5.57
N GLU A 88 3.98 1.07 6.08
CA GLU A 88 3.35 -0.21 5.74
C GLU A 88 1.87 -0.24 6.12
N ARG A 89 1.51 0.29 7.29
CA ARG A 89 0.12 0.37 7.72
C ARG A 89 -0.68 1.30 6.83
N SER A 90 -0.10 2.43 6.43
CA SER A 90 -0.73 3.37 5.51
C SER A 90 -1.02 2.70 4.16
N ALA A 91 -0.01 2.02 3.60
CA ALA A 91 -0.15 1.25 2.37
C ALA A 91 -1.28 0.22 2.45
N ARG A 92 -1.33 -0.61 3.51
CA ARG A 92 -2.41 -1.58 3.71
C ARG A 92 -3.80 -0.93 3.85
N ASN A 93 -3.90 0.21 4.52
CA ASN A 93 -5.19 0.91 4.64
C ASN A 93 -5.62 1.49 3.28
N ARG A 94 -4.68 2.01 2.49
CA ARG A 94 -4.92 2.55 1.15
C ARG A 94 -5.39 1.44 0.20
N GLU A 95 -4.70 0.29 0.20
CA GLU A 95 -5.12 -0.90 -0.55
C GLU A 95 -6.52 -1.36 -0.17
N ARG A 96 -6.83 -1.43 1.13
CA ARG A 96 -8.16 -1.80 1.61
C ARG A 96 -9.23 -0.79 1.20
N ALA A 97 -8.95 0.51 1.34
CA ALA A 97 -9.88 1.56 0.95
C ALA A 97 -10.16 1.52 -0.56
N LEU A 98 -9.13 1.26 -1.37
CA LEU A 98 -9.26 1.08 -2.82
C LEU A 98 -10.11 -0.15 -3.15
N PHE A 99 -9.85 -1.28 -2.49
CA PHE A 99 -10.66 -2.50 -2.62
C PHE A 99 -12.13 -2.24 -2.29
N ASP A 100 -12.42 -1.61 -1.15
CA ASP A 100 -13.78 -1.29 -0.73
C ASP A 100 -14.48 -0.32 -1.70
N ALA A 101 -13.77 0.69 -2.20
CA ALA A 101 -14.30 1.66 -3.17
C ALA A 101 -14.63 1.01 -4.53
N VAL A 102 -13.78 0.09 -5.01
CA VAL A 102 -14.02 -0.67 -6.23
C VAL A 102 -15.22 -1.60 -6.05
N LYS A 103 -15.28 -2.31 -4.92
CA LYS A 103 -16.40 -3.18 -4.58
C LYS A 103 -17.73 -2.42 -4.61
N GLU A 104 -17.79 -1.28 -3.92
CA GLU A 104 -18.99 -0.44 -3.88
C GLU A 104 -19.38 0.06 -5.28
N LYS A 105 -18.40 0.39 -6.13
CA LYS A 105 -18.68 0.81 -7.52
C LYS A 105 -19.27 -0.33 -8.34
N LEU A 106 -18.72 -1.54 -8.22
CA LEU A 106 -19.24 -2.72 -8.90
C LEU A 106 -20.65 -3.08 -8.41
N GLU A 107 -20.90 -3.07 -7.10
CA GLU A 107 -22.21 -3.36 -6.50
C GLU A 107 -23.28 -2.30 -6.82
N ARG A 108 -22.87 -1.08 -7.19
CA ARG A 108 -23.80 -0.06 -7.72
C ARG A 108 -24.13 -0.29 -9.19
N ALA A 109 -23.17 -0.78 -9.98
CA ALA A 109 -23.35 -1.01 -11.41
C ALA A 109 -24.03 -2.35 -11.72
N TYR A 110 -23.84 -3.34 -10.86
CA TYR A 110 -24.34 -4.71 -11.00
C TYR A 110 -25.09 -5.12 -9.74
N SER A 111 -26.08 -6.00 -9.85
CA SER A 111 -26.74 -6.53 -8.65
C SER A 111 -25.74 -7.31 -7.78
N THR A 112 -25.83 -7.17 -6.45
CA THR A 112 -24.89 -7.79 -5.50
C THR A 112 -24.61 -9.29 -5.74
N PRO A 113 -25.59 -10.14 -6.11
CA PRO A 113 -25.32 -11.56 -6.39
C PRO A 113 -24.40 -11.82 -7.59
N MET A 114 -24.25 -10.84 -8.49
CA MET A 114 -23.38 -10.95 -9.67
C MET A 114 -21.93 -10.63 -9.35
N VAL A 115 -21.67 -9.88 -8.27
CA VAL A 115 -20.32 -9.45 -7.86
C VAL A 115 -19.74 -10.43 -6.85
N GLN A 116 -18.60 -11.02 -7.18
CA GLN A 116 -17.87 -11.95 -6.32
C GLN A 116 -16.50 -11.36 -6.00
N SER A 117 -16.12 -11.37 -4.72
CA SER A 117 -14.77 -11.02 -4.28
C SER A 117 -13.86 -12.24 -4.28
N LYS A 118 -12.58 -12.07 -4.61
CA LYS A 118 -11.54 -13.12 -4.56
C LYS A 118 -11.92 -14.35 -5.39
N VAL A 119 -12.06 -14.15 -6.70
CA VAL A 119 -12.47 -15.18 -7.66
C VAL A 119 -11.24 -15.91 -8.19
N ALA A 120 -11.20 -17.23 -8.00
CA ALA A 120 -10.18 -18.09 -8.58
C ALA A 120 -10.53 -18.46 -10.03
N VAL A 121 -9.58 -18.31 -10.95
CA VAL A 121 -9.72 -18.64 -12.38
C VAL A 121 -8.52 -19.46 -12.85
N LEU A 122 -8.77 -20.49 -13.65
CA LEU A 122 -7.71 -21.27 -14.30
C LEU A 122 -7.27 -20.57 -15.59
N GLY A 123 -5.96 -20.35 -15.72
CA GLY A 123 -5.35 -19.88 -16.97
C GLY A 123 -5.03 -21.03 -17.93
N ALA A 124 -4.56 -20.69 -19.14
CA ALA A 124 -4.24 -21.67 -20.17
C ALA A 124 -3.05 -22.57 -19.80
N SER A 125 -2.23 -22.15 -18.84
CA SER A 125 -1.15 -22.96 -18.25
C SER A 125 -1.63 -23.99 -17.22
N SER A 126 -2.93 -24.06 -16.94
CA SER A 126 -3.52 -24.79 -15.79
C SER A 126 -3.17 -24.20 -14.41
N SER A 127 -2.48 -23.06 -14.36
CA SER A 127 -2.26 -22.33 -13.11
C SER A 127 -3.56 -21.66 -12.65
N GLN A 128 -3.80 -21.67 -11.35
CA GLN A 128 -4.91 -20.96 -10.74
C GLN A 128 -4.46 -19.55 -10.33
N TYR A 129 -5.27 -18.54 -10.67
CA TYR A 129 -5.06 -17.14 -10.32
C TYR A 129 -6.26 -16.58 -9.57
N ASP A 130 -6.01 -15.85 -8.50
CA ASP A 130 -7.07 -15.19 -7.72
C ASP A 130 -7.22 -13.74 -8.16
N PHE A 131 -8.38 -13.36 -8.69
CA PHE A 131 -8.75 -11.99 -9.04
C PHE A 131 -9.46 -11.29 -7.88
N ASP A 132 -9.23 -9.98 -7.71
CA ASP A 132 -9.90 -9.20 -6.67
C ASP A 132 -11.42 -9.26 -6.79
N PHE A 133 -11.95 -9.14 -8.01
CA PHE A 133 -13.37 -9.30 -8.28
C PHE A 133 -13.65 -10.06 -9.57
N GLY A 134 -14.76 -10.78 -9.58
CA GLY A 134 -15.40 -11.30 -10.78
C GLY A 134 -16.86 -10.88 -10.81
N VAL A 135 -17.33 -10.45 -11.99
CA VAL A 135 -18.72 -10.12 -12.24
C VAL A 135 -19.28 -11.10 -13.26
N LYS A 136 -20.31 -11.86 -12.86
CA LYS A 136 -21.05 -12.75 -13.77
C LYS A 136 -21.89 -11.93 -14.73
N LEU A 137 -21.68 -12.09 -16.03
CA LEU A 137 -22.45 -11.41 -17.08
C LEU A 137 -23.70 -12.22 -17.45
N SER A 138 -24.64 -11.58 -18.15
CA SER A 138 -25.92 -12.16 -18.60
C SER A 138 -25.73 -13.43 -19.45
N ASP A 139 -24.67 -13.44 -20.27
CA ASP A 139 -24.31 -14.51 -21.19
C ASP A 139 -23.46 -15.63 -20.56
N GLY A 140 -23.23 -15.57 -19.24
CA GLY A 140 -22.48 -16.57 -18.49
C GLY A 140 -20.96 -16.35 -18.46
N ARG A 141 -20.43 -15.36 -19.17
CA ARG A 141 -19.01 -14.96 -19.04
C ARG A 141 -18.74 -14.33 -17.68
N LEU A 142 -17.46 -14.24 -17.32
CA LEU A 142 -16.98 -13.49 -16.16
C LEU A 142 -16.18 -12.27 -16.63
N ALA A 143 -16.55 -11.08 -16.17
CA ALA A 143 -15.68 -9.92 -16.22
C ALA A 143 -14.78 -9.93 -14.98
N LEU A 144 -13.47 -9.92 -15.18
CA LEU A 144 -12.46 -10.04 -14.12
C LEU A 144 -11.83 -8.68 -13.85
N PHE A 145 -11.79 -8.28 -12.58
CA PHE A 145 -11.20 -7.02 -12.15
C PHE A 145 -10.05 -7.31 -11.20
N GLU A 146 -8.91 -6.66 -11.45
CA GLU A 146 -7.72 -6.75 -10.61
C GLU A 146 -7.24 -5.35 -10.24
N ILE A 147 -7.02 -5.09 -8.96
CA ILE A 147 -6.38 -3.86 -8.50
C ILE A 147 -4.87 -4.02 -8.63
N ILE A 148 -4.23 -3.07 -9.33
CA ILE A 148 -2.80 -3.13 -9.64
C ILE A 148 -2.12 -1.87 -9.13
N SER A 149 -0.92 -2.03 -8.59
CA SER A 149 -0.03 -0.93 -8.20
C SER A 149 1.02 -0.66 -9.29
N PRO A 150 1.61 0.54 -9.37
CA PRO A 150 2.66 0.84 -10.35
C PRO A 150 3.99 0.12 -10.05
N ALA A 151 4.10 -0.62 -8.95
CA ALA A 151 5.32 -1.33 -8.59
C ALA A 151 5.65 -2.42 -9.65
N PRO A 152 6.90 -2.52 -10.14
CA PRO A 152 7.26 -3.46 -11.19
C PRO A 152 6.85 -4.93 -10.95
N PRO A 153 6.95 -5.48 -9.71
CA PRO A 153 6.46 -6.83 -9.44
C PRO A 153 4.95 -6.98 -9.62
N SER A 154 4.17 -5.95 -9.27
CA SER A 154 2.71 -5.93 -9.43
C SER A 154 2.33 -5.92 -10.92
N VAL A 155 3.01 -5.10 -11.71
CA VAL A 155 2.83 -5.02 -13.17
C VAL A 155 3.18 -6.35 -13.83
N ALA A 156 4.34 -6.92 -13.52
CA ALA A 156 4.78 -8.20 -14.10
C ALA A 156 3.81 -9.34 -13.76
N PHE A 157 3.39 -9.43 -12.50
CA PHE A 157 2.45 -10.46 -12.06
C PHE A 157 1.08 -10.31 -12.73
N ALA A 158 0.53 -9.09 -12.77
CA ALA A 158 -0.73 -8.81 -13.44
C ALA A 158 -0.65 -9.15 -14.93
N HIS A 159 0.44 -8.78 -15.61
CA HIS A 159 0.64 -9.11 -17.02
C HIS A 159 0.63 -10.63 -17.24
N THR A 160 1.40 -11.40 -16.47
CA THR A 160 1.43 -12.87 -16.57
C THR A 160 0.04 -13.47 -16.36
N LYS A 161 -0.65 -13.04 -15.30
CA LYS A 161 -2.00 -13.50 -14.94
C LYS A 161 -3.03 -13.20 -16.02
N PHE A 162 -3.10 -11.95 -16.49
CA PHE A 162 -4.04 -11.57 -17.55
C PHE A 162 -3.72 -12.23 -18.89
N SER A 163 -2.44 -12.37 -19.26
CA SER A 163 -2.03 -13.03 -20.51
C SER A 163 -2.46 -14.51 -20.52
N ASP A 164 -2.28 -15.22 -19.41
CA ASP A 164 -2.63 -16.64 -19.34
C ASP A 164 -4.15 -16.86 -19.34
N VAL A 165 -4.90 -15.99 -18.67
CA VAL A 165 -6.37 -16.01 -18.70
C VAL A 165 -6.92 -15.58 -20.06
N GLN A 166 -6.34 -14.58 -20.71
CA GLN A 166 -6.71 -14.15 -22.06
C GLN A 166 -6.60 -15.30 -23.07
N ARG A 167 -5.61 -16.18 -22.91
CA ARG A 167 -5.48 -17.37 -23.76
C ARG A 167 -6.52 -18.44 -23.47
N ALA A 168 -6.95 -18.59 -22.20
CA ALA A 168 -7.95 -19.58 -21.81
C ALA A 168 -9.38 -19.13 -22.11
N GLN A 169 -9.66 -17.84 -21.93
CA GLN A 169 -10.98 -17.21 -22.00
C GLN A 169 -10.86 -15.86 -22.74
N PRO A 170 -10.60 -15.88 -24.06
CA PRO A 170 -10.31 -14.66 -24.83
C PRO A 170 -11.44 -13.63 -24.80
N GLU A 171 -12.68 -14.08 -24.71
CA GLU A 171 -13.91 -13.28 -24.71
C GLU A 171 -14.30 -12.69 -23.35
N TRP A 172 -13.64 -13.10 -22.26
CA TRP A 172 -13.91 -12.57 -20.93
C TRP A 172 -13.29 -11.17 -20.76
N PRO A 173 -14.04 -10.15 -20.32
CA PRO A 173 -13.46 -8.85 -20.03
C PRO A 173 -12.42 -8.92 -18.91
N ARG A 174 -11.30 -8.24 -19.11
CA ARG A 174 -10.15 -8.24 -18.20
C ARG A 174 -9.82 -6.80 -17.83
N GLU A 175 -10.18 -6.38 -16.64
CA GLU A 175 -10.20 -4.99 -16.22
C GLU A 175 -9.08 -4.74 -15.21
N ALA A 176 -8.04 -4.01 -15.63
CA ALA A 176 -7.01 -3.54 -14.72
C ALA A 176 -7.52 -2.29 -14.00
N VAL A 177 -7.67 -2.35 -12.70
CA VAL A 177 -8.06 -1.22 -11.87
C VAL A 177 -6.81 -0.60 -11.26
N VAL A 178 -6.61 0.69 -11.50
CA VAL A 178 -5.50 1.45 -10.94
C VAL A 178 -6.05 2.59 -10.11
N GLU A 179 -5.32 3.01 -9.08
CA GLU A 179 -5.82 4.11 -8.24
C GLU A 179 -5.88 5.43 -9.01
N ASN A 180 -4.75 5.83 -9.58
CA ASN A 180 -4.59 7.04 -10.36
C ASN A 180 -3.61 6.82 -11.52
N LEU A 181 -3.98 7.24 -12.73
CA LEU A 181 -3.14 7.08 -13.92
C LEU A 181 -1.89 7.95 -13.88
N SER A 182 -1.91 9.10 -13.21
CA SER A 182 -0.75 10.00 -13.15
C SER A 182 0.46 9.38 -12.46
N ASP A 183 0.23 8.35 -11.64
CA ASP A 183 1.25 7.73 -10.81
C ASP A 183 2.00 6.61 -11.57
N TRP A 184 1.61 6.36 -12.82
CA TRP A 184 2.10 5.24 -13.61
C TRP A 184 3.08 5.67 -14.71
N PRO A 185 4.22 4.96 -14.85
CA PRO A 185 5.05 5.07 -16.05
C PRO A 185 4.28 4.63 -17.30
N SER A 186 4.41 5.38 -18.39
CA SER A 186 3.70 5.13 -19.65
C SER A 186 3.95 3.72 -20.20
N GLU A 187 5.18 3.22 -20.07
CA GLU A 187 5.57 1.87 -20.48
C GLU A 187 4.86 0.77 -19.68
N SER A 188 4.59 1.01 -18.39
CA SER A 188 3.88 0.05 -17.54
C SER A 188 2.40 -0.04 -17.93
N LEU A 189 1.77 1.10 -18.20
CA LEU A 189 0.39 1.13 -18.72
C LEU A 189 0.30 0.48 -20.09
N ALA A 190 1.26 0.74 -20.98
CA ALA A 190 1.30 0.13 -22.30
C ALA A 190 1.42 -1.40 -22.22
N LEU A 191 2.23 -1.93 -21.30
CA LEU A 191 2.37 -3.36 -21.09
C LEU A 191 1.07 -3.99 -20.59
N ILE A 192 0.43 -3.42 -19.56
CA ILE A 192 -0.85 -3.95 -19.04
C ILE A 192 -1.96 -3.88 -20.09
N SER A 193 -1.99 -2.83 -20.91
CA SER A 193 -2.99 -2.64 -21.96
C SER A 193 -2.92 -3.70 -23.07
N GLN A 194 -1.82 -4.45 -23.20
CA GLN A 194 -1.71 -5.54 -24.19
C GLN A 194 -2.54 -6.77 -23.83
N VAL A 195 -2.82 -6.97 -22.53
CA VAL A 195 -3.45 -8.19 -22.00
C VAL A 195 -4.79 -7.93 -21.31
N THR A 196 -5.16 -6.65 -21.16
CA THR A 196 -6.42 -6.22 -20.55
C THR A 196 -7.37 -5.67 -21.61
N SER A 197 -8.67 -5.69 -21.29
CA SER A 197 -9.70 -5.00 -22.06
C SER A 197 -9.63 -3.51 -21.83
N HIS A 198 -9.51 -3.07 -20.57
CA HIS A 198 -9.29 -1.67 -20.21
C HIS A 198 -8.42 -1.52 -18.97
N VAL A 199 -7.81 -0.34 -18.87
CA VAL A 199 -7.22 0.18 -17.63
C VAL A 199 -8.15 1.23 -17.06
N ARG A 200 -8.66 0.99 -15.85
CA ARG A 200 -9.71 1.76 -15.18
C ARG A 200 -9.15 2.51 -13.98
N PRO A 201 -9.11 3.85 -14.01
CA PRO A 201 -8.84 4.63 -12.81
C PRO A 201 -9.98 4.45 -11.81
N ALA A 202 -9.67 4.18 -10.55
CA ALA A 202 -10.66 4.06 -9.48
C ALA A 202 -11.41 5.37 -9.22
N SER A 203 -10.79 6.51 -9.53
CA SER A 203 -11.42 7.84 -9.48
C SER A 203 -12.40 8.12 -10.62
N ALA A 204 -12.33 7.40 -11.74
CA ALA A 204 -13.18 7.65 -12.91
C ALA A 204 -14.57 7.01 -12.78
N ASP A 205 -15.59 7.62 -13.39
CA ASP A 205 -16.91 6.97 -13.53
C ASP A 205 -16.86 5.88 -14.61
N TRP A 206 -17.19 4.64 -14.25
CA TRP A 206 -17.20 3.51 -15.19
C TRP A 206 -18.60 3.36 -15.80
N LYS A 207 -18.99 4.33 -16.64
CA LYS A 207 -20.36 4.43 -17.21
C LYS A 207 -20.70 3.32 -18.21
N ASP A 208 -19.68 2.61 -18.70
CA ASP A 208 -19.78 1.51 -19.63
C ASP A 208 -20.08 0.16 -18.96
N LEU A 209 -19.89 0.02 -17.63
CA LEU A 209 -20.17 -1.23 -16.91
C LEU A 209 -21.57 -1.82 -17.18
N PRO A 210 -22.66 -1.04 -17.18
CA PRO A 210 -23.99 -1.59 -17.43
C PRO A 210 -24.13 -2.13 -18.87
N GLN A 211 -23.39 -1.57 -19.82
CA GLN A 211 -23.39 -2.03 -21.22
C GLN A 211 -22.65 -3.35 -21.38
N MET A 212 -21.66 -3.62 -20.51
CA MET A 212 -20.96 -4.92 -20.47
C MET A 212 -21.83 -6.05 -19.90
N ALA A 213 -22.87 -5.71 -19.11
CA ALA A 213 -23.77 -6.69 -18.51
C ALA A 213 -24.90 -7.16 -19.45
N ALA A 214 -25.14 -6.45 -20.56
CA ALA A 214 -26.16 -6.78 -21.55
C ALA A 214 -25.65 -7.87 -22.49
#